data_AF-A0A2D5S4Z5-F1
#
_entry.id   AF-A0A2D5S4Z5-F1
#
_cell.length_a   1.000
_cell.length_b   1.000
_cell.length_c   1.000
_cell.angle_alpha   90.00
_cell.angle_beta   90.00
_cell.angle_gamma   90.00
#
_symmetry.space_group_name_H-M   'P 1'
#
loop_
_entity.id
_entity.type
_entity.pdbx_description
1 polymer ?
#
loop_
_entity_poly.entity_id
_entity_poly.type
_entity_poly.pdbx_seq_one_letter_code
_entity_poly.pdbx_strand_id
1 'polypeptide(L)'
;MSISIRSFLFVVGLLWSVVLAGCTSGVRAGFDSIQAGMTEVQVRELLGTPGVVIPGETGEDGSSISGPRWQYGDNLSTITTAAVFPRTVPERVWVVWFGLDGRVLTWRAPIPEATSSVESSGDGGGGTPLFVSPAPSRGR
;
A
#
# COMPACT_ATOMS: atom_id res chain seq x y z
N MET A 1 -3.51 -39.17 30.85
CA MET A 1 -4.21 -38.03 30.22
C MET A 1 -4.09 -38.22 28.71
N SER A 2 -5.04 -38.94 28.11
CA SER A 2 -4.95 -39.35 26.70
C SER A 2 -5.44 -38.21 25.80
N ILE A 3 -4.52 -37.61 25.05
CA ILE A 3 -4.83 -36.62 24.01
C ILE A 3 -5.56 -37.35 22.89
N SER A 4 -6.82 -36.98 22.67
CA SER A 4 -7.67 -37.60 21.66
C SER A 4 -7.10 -37.31 20.26
N ILE A 5 -6.88 -38.34 19.46
CA ILE A 5 -6.37 -38.26 18.06
C ILE A 5 -7.19 -37.27 17.21
N ARG A 6 -8.48 -37.11 17.54
CA ARG A 6 -9.38 -36.14 16.92
C ARG A 6 -8.99 -34.68 17.20
N SER A 7 -8.49 -34.39 18.40
CA SER A 7 -7.98 -33.06 18.76
C SER A 7 -6.65 -32.76 18.06
N PHE A 8 -5.80 -33.78 17.86
CA PHE A 8 -4.53 -33.61 17.14
C PHE A 8 -4.75 -33.27 15.66
N LEU A 9 -5.72 -33.92 15.00
CA LEU A 9 -6.08 -33.62 13.61
C LEU A 9 -6.69 -32.22 13.43
N PHE A 10 -7.49 -31.77 14.39
CA PHE A 10 -8.04 -30.41 14.37
C PHE A 10 -6.94 -29.36 14.55
N VAL A 11 -6.00 -29.56 15.46
CA VAL A 11 -4.89 -28.63 15.69
C VAL A 11 -3.95 -28.59 14.47
N VAL A 12 -3.64 -29.74 13.85
CA VAL A 12 -2.82 -29.79 12.63
C VAL A 12 -3.52 -29.13 11.43
N GLY A 13 -4.84 -29.33 11.27
CA GLY A 13 -5.61 -28.66 10.21
C GLY A 13 -5.70 -27.14 10.40
N LEU A 14 -5.81 -26.69 11.65
CA LEU A 14 -5.84 -25.26 11.99
C LEU A 14 -4.45 -24.62 11.81
N LEU A 15 -3.38 -25.36 12.16
CA LEU A 15 -1.99 -24.91 11.99
C LEU A 15 -1.61 -24.80 10.49
N TRP A 16 -2.12 -25.67 9.62
CA TRP A 16 -1.87 -25.61 8.18
C TRP A 16 -2.48 -24.35 7.54
N SER A 17 -3.63 -23.90 8.04
CA SER A 17 -4.30 -22.70 7.53
C SER A 17 -3.52 -21.40 7.84
N VAL A 18 -2.73 -21.40 8.91
CA VAL A 18 -1.95 -20.22 9.34
C VAL A 18 -0.70 -19.99 8.47
N VAL A 19 -0.16 -21.02 7.82
CA VAL A 19 1.07 -20.92 7.01
C VAL A 19 0.84 -20.13 5.71
N LEU A 20 -0.41 -20.02 5.22
CA LEU A 20 -0.73 -19.25 4.02
C LEU A 20 -0.89 -17.73 4.26
N ALA A 21 -0.83 -17.27 5.51
CA ALA A 21 -1.08 -15.88 5.89
C ALA A 21 0.20 -15.06 6.16
N GLY A 22 1.39 -15.57 5.82
CA GLY A 22 2.66 -14.93 6.16
C GLY A 22 3.62 -14.84 4.98
N CYS A 23 3.48 -13.82 4.12
CA CYS A 23 4.53 -13.36 3.20
C CYS A 23 4.28 -11.92 2.72
N THR A 24 4.08 -10.97 3.64
CA THR A 24 3.99 -9.52 3.29
C THR A 24 5.34 -8.94 2.84
N SER A 25 6.46 -9.62 3.11
CA SER A 25 7.82 -9.20 2.72
C SER A 25 8.17 -9.43 1.24
N GLY A 26 7.42 -10.26 0.51
CA GLY A 26 7.71 -10.62 -0.89
C GLY A 26 7.28 -9.56 -1.92
N VAL A 27 6.28 -8.74 -1.57
CA VAL A 27 5.68 -7.74 -2.48
C VAL A 27 6.75 -6.78 -3.01
N ARG A 28 7.65 -6.31 -2.13
CA ARG A 28 8.71 -5.36 -2.51
C ARG A 28 9.66 -5.93 -3.57
N ALA A 29 10.10 -7.18 -3.42
CA ALA A 29 11.01 -7.81 -4.39
C ALA A 29 10.27 -8.16 -5.71
N GLY A 30 8.99 -8.53 -5.62
CA GLY A 30 8.18 -8.80 -6.81
C GLY A 30 7.92 -7.57 -7.67
N PHE A 31 7.82 -6.38 -7.07
CA PHE A 31 7.58 -5.13 -7.80
C PHE A 31 8.72 -4.73 -8.73
N ASP A 32 9.96 -5.03 -8.37
CA ASP A 32 11.13 -4.81 -9.24
C ASP A 32 11.12 -5.72 -10.48
N SER A 33 10.34 -6.81 -10.44
CA SER A 33 10.22 -7.77 -11.55
C SER A 33 9.04 -7.49 -12.48
N ILE A 34 8.20 -6.49 -12.17
CA ILE A 34 7.06 -6.12 -13.03
C ILE A 34 7.58 -5.52 -14.34
N GLN A 35 6.91 -5.87 -15.44
CA GLN A 35 7.18 -5.31 -16.76
C GLN A 35 5.87 -4.90 -17.42
N ALA A 36 5.96 -3.88 -18.29
CA ALA A 36 4.85 -3.50 -19.15
C ALA A 36 4.45 -4.68 -20.05
N GLY A 37 3.14 -4.86 -20.25
CA GLY A 37 2.59 -5.96 -21.04
C GLY A 37 2.29 -7.25 -20.24
N MET A 38 2.74 -7.37 -18.99
CA MET A 38 2.36 -8.50 -18.13
C MET A 38 0.85 -8.56 -17.92
N THR A 39 0.29 -9.77 -17.83
CA THR A 39 -1.14 -9.96 -17.57
C THR A 39 -1.46 -9.84 -16.08
N GLU A 40 -2.72 -9.58 -15.75
CA GLU A 40 -3.21 -9.64 -14.37
C GLU A 40 -2.85 -10.94 -13.64
N VAL A 41 -2.86 -12.08 -14.35
CA VAL A 41 -2.50 -13.39 -13.78
C VAL A 41 -1.02 -13.42 -13.41
N GLN A 42 -0.13 -12.99 -14.31
CA GLN A 42 1.32 -12.94 -14.05
C GLN A 42 1.65 -12.00 -12.89
N VAL A 43 0.99 -10.85 -12.81
CA VAL A 43 1.17 -9.91 -11.69
C VAL A 43 0.71 -10.54 -10.38
N ARG A 44 -0.40 -11.28 -10.39
CA ARG A 44 -0.90 -11.99 -9.19
C ARG A 44 0.02 -13.13 -8.76
N GLU A 45 0.63 -13.84 -9.70
CA GLU A 45 1.64 -14.86 -9.39
C GLU A 45 2.91 -14.25 -8.77
N LEU A 46 3.31 -13.06 -9.23
CA LEU A 46 4.51 -12.37 -8.75
C LEU A 46 4.30 -11.69 -7.38
N LEU A 47 3.19 -10.98 -7.21
CA LEU A 47 2.96 -10.08 -6.07
C LEU A 47 1.96 -10.66 -5.05
N GLY A 48 1.24 -11.72 -5.42
CA GLY A 48 0.08 -12.19 -4.69
C GLY A 48 -1.18 -11.35 -4.95
N THR A 49 -2.18 -11.58 -4.09
CA THR A 49 -3.48 -10.92 -4.17
C THR A 49 -3.38 -9.45 -3.78
N PRO A 50 -3.90 -8.50 -4.59
CA PRO A 50 -3.93 -7.09 -4.22
C PRO A 50 -4.82 -6.83 -3.01
N GLY A 51 -4.46 -5.85 -2.19
CA GLY A 51 -5.28 -5.42 -1.06
C GLY A 51 -6.51 -4.62 -1.51
N VAL A 52 -6.39 -3.87 -2.61
CA VAL A 52 -7.50 -3.11 -3.21
C VAL A 52 -7.46 -3.26 -4.72
N VAL A 53 -8.63 -3.52 -5.31
CA VAL A 53 -8.86 -3.49 -6.76
C VAL A 53 -9.87 -2.38 -7.04
N ILE A 54 -9.46 -1.41 -7.84
CA ILE A 54 -10.32 -0.33 -8.33
C ILE A 54 -10.66 -0.66 -9.79
N PRO A 55 -11.93 -0.85 -10.13
CA PRO A 55 -12.32 -1.17 -11.50
C PRO A 55 -11.99 -0.02 -12.44
N GLY A 56 -11.84 -0.34 -13.72
CA GLY A 56 -11.70 0.65 -14.78
C GLY A 56 -12.92 1.57 -14.87
N GLU A 57 -12.71 2.80 -15.33
CA GLU A 57 -13.81 3.73 -15.60
C GLU A 57 -14.50 3.39 -16.92
N THR A 58 -15.83 3.46 -16.94
CA THR A 58 -16.66 3.30 -18.13
C THR A 58 -17.36 4.62 -18.44
N GLY A 59 -17.40 5.00 -19.72
CA GLY A 59 -18.08 6.18 -20.22
C GLY A 59 -19.59 6.06 -20.18
N GLU A 60 -20.26 7.18 -20.41
CA GLU A 60 -21.73 7.29 -20.43
C GLU A 60 -22.37 6.43 -21.54
N ASP A 61 -21.59 6.15 -22.59
CA ASP A 61 -21.94 5.29 -23.72
C ASP A 61 -21.62 3.80 -23.48
N GLY A 62 -21.11 3.44 -22.30
CA GLY A 62 -20.71 2.07 -21.96
C GLY A 62 -19.31 1.70 -22.46
N SER A 63 -18.56 2.62 -23.08
CA SER A 63 -17.19 2.36 -23.53
C SER A 63 -16.21 2.34 -22.35
N SER A 64 -15.24 1.43 -22.33
CA SER A 64 -14.21 1.42 -21.28
C SER A 64 -13.18 2.52 -21.52
N ILE A 65 -13.03 3.42 -20.56
CA ILE A 65 -12.12 4.59 -20.62
C ILE A 65 -10.75 4.24 -20.03
N SER A 66 -10.72 3.42 -18.98
CA SER A 66 -9.47 2.97 -18.34
C SER A 66 -9.57 1.53 -17.87
N GLY A 67 -8.42 0.86 -17.77
CA GLY A 67 -8.33 -0.48 -17.17
C GLY A 67 -8.29 -0.41 -15.65
N PRO A 68 -8.35 -1.58 -14.98
CA PRO A 68 -8.34 -1.64 -13.53
C PRO A 68 -7.03 -1.15 -12.93
N ARG A 69 -7.10 -0.74 -11.66
CA ARG A 69 -5.93 -0.32 -10.87
C ARG A 69 -5.86 -1.13 -9.59
N TRP A 70 -4.72 -1.75 -9.35
CA TRP A 70 -4.48 -2.59 -8.17
C TRP A 70 -3.55 -1.87 -7.20
N GLN A 71 -3.81 -2.01 -5.90
CA GLN A 71 -2.98 -1.43 -4.85
C GLN A 71 -2.54 -2.49 -3.83
N TYR A 72 -1.29 -2.36 -3.38
CA TYR A 72 -0.67 -3.21 -2.38
C TYR A 72 -0.06 -2.34 -1.27
N GLY A 73 -0.45 -2.59 -0.01
CA GLY A 73 0.05 -1.88 1.16
C GLY A 73 -0.63 -2.34 2.46
N ASP A 74 0.09 -2.23 3.58
CA ASP A 74 -0.17 -2.98 4.82
C ASP A 74 -1.21 -2.39 5.80
N ASN A 75 -1.90 -1.27 5.51
CA ASN A 75 -2.69 -0.57 6.54
C ASN A 75 -4.18 -0.36 6.14
N LEU A 76 -5.10 -0.69 7.04
CA LEU A 76 -6.56 -0.48 6.92
C LEU A 76 -6.93 0.95 6.46
N SER A 77 -6.24 1.97 6.95
CA SER A 77 -6.47 3.38 6.57
C SER A 77 -6.26 3.64 5.09
N THR A 78 -5.37 2.88 4.46
CA THR A 78 -5.11 2.95 3.01
C THR A 78 -6.27 2.34 2.21
N ILE A 79 -6.78 1.20 2.66
CA ILE A 79 -7.96 0.54 2.07
C ILE A 79 -9.18 1.46 2.16
N THR A 80 -9.41 2.07 3.33
CA THR A 80 -10.50 3.03 3.53
C THR A 80 -10.35 4.26 2.63
N THR A 81 -9.14 4.82 2.52
CA THR A 81 -8.91 5.99 1.65
C THR A 81 -9.18 5.66 0.19
N ALA A 82 -8.74 4.49 -0.29
CA ALA A 82 -8.95 4.04 -1.66
C ALA A 82 -10.44 3.78 -1.97
N ALA A 83 -11.22 3.31 -0.99
CA ALA A 83 -12.66 3.12 -1.14
C ALA A 83 -13.43 4.46 -1.20
N VAL A 84 -13.03 5.46 -0.38
CA VAL A 84 -13.72 6.76 -0.33
C VAL A 84 -13.28 7.68 -1.48
N PHE A 85 -12.02 7.62 -1.88
CA PHE A 85 -11.44 8.47 -2.92
C PHE A 85 -10.78 7.64 -4.01
N PRO A 86 -11.57 6.97 -4.87
CA PRO A 86 -11.04 6.07 -5.90
C PRO A 86 -10.16 6.79 -6.93
N ARG A 87 -10.29 8.11 -7.08
CA ARG A 87 -9.40 8.90 -7.96
C ARG A 87 -8.06 9.23 -7.31
N THR A 88 -7.99 9.25 -5.97
CA THR A 88 -6.76 9.58 -5.24
C THR A 88 -5.94 8.32 -5.00
N VAL A 89 -4.64 8.42 -5.22
CA VAL A 89 -3.70 7.32 -4.97
C VAL A 89 -2.88 7.66 -3.74
N PRO A 90 -3.01 6.92 -2.62
CA PRO A 90 -2.18 7.17 -1.44
C PRO A 90 -0.68 7.07 -1.79
N GLU A 91 0.17 7.88 -1.15
CA GLU A 91 1.61 7.90 -1.45
C GLU A 91 2.33 6.65 -0.93
N ARG A 92 1.84 6.09 0.18
CA ARG A 92 2.40 4.92 0.88
C ARG A 92 2.05 3.55 0.28
N VAL A 93 1.52 3.49 -0.95
CA VAL A 93 1.16 2.22 -1.60
C VAL A 93 1.93 1.97 -2.87
N TRP A 94 2.16 0.68 -3.09
CA TRP A 94 2.52 0.17 -4.40
C TRP A 94 1.27 0.07 -5.27
N VAL A 95 1.40 0.43 -6.55
CA VAL A 95 0.27 0.51 -7.47
C VAL A 95 0.64 -0.06 -8.82
N VAL A 96 -0.29 -0.80 -9.42
CA VAL A 96 -0.21 -1.30 -10.79
C VAL A 96 -1.43 -0.81 -11.56
N TRP A 97 -1.21 -0.21 -12.72
CA TRP A 97 -2.27 0.19 -13.64
C TRP A 97 -2.29 -0.74 -14.85
N PHE A 98 -3.48 -1.21 -15.18
CA PHE A 98 -3.70 -2.06 -16.34
C PHE A 98 -4.38 -1.27 -17.46
N GLY A 99 -4.11 -1.70 -18.69
CA GLY A 99 -4.80 -1.24 -19.88
C GLY A 99 -6.16 -1.92 -20.02
N LEU A 100 -6.91 -1.49 -21.03
CA LEU A 100 -8.22 -2.07 -21.38
C LEU A 100 -8.12 -3.55 -21.78
N ASP A 101 -6.94 -3.98 -22.20
CA ASP A 101 -6.60 -5.36 -22.56
C ASP A 101 -6.17 -6.22 -21.35
N GLY A 102 -6.21 -5.67 -20.13
CA GLY A 102 -5.81 -6.38 -18.91
C GLY A 102 -4.30 -6.56 -18.78
N ARG A 103 -3.49 -5.74 -19.47
CA ARG A 103 -2.02 -5.77 -19.39
C ARG A 103 -1.47 -4.59 -18.61
N VAL A 104 -0.35 -4.79 -17.92
CA VAL A 104 0.34 -3.73 -17.18
C VAL A 104 0.75 -2.61 -18.14
N LEU A 105 0.27 -1.40 -17.86
CA LEU A 105 0.74 -0.18 -18.51
C LEU A 105 1.91 0.43 -17.73
N THR A 106 1.75 0.56 -16.43
CA THR A 106 2.74 1.17 -15.54
C THR A 106 2.53 0.74 -14.10
N TRP A 107 3.53 0.98 -13.26
CA TRP A 107 3.51 0.71 -11.83
C TRP A 107 4.29 1.78 -11.07
N ARG A 108 4.00 1.93 -9.78
CA ARG A 108 4.63 2.94 -8.92
C ARG A 108 4.89 2.36 -7.54
N ALA A 109 6.11 2.57 -7.06
CA ALA A 109 6.48 2.33 -5.69
C ALA A 109 5.86 3.37 -4.72
N PRO A 110 5.80 3.08 -3.42
CA PRO A 110 5.53 4.08 -2.41
C PRO A 110 6.53 5.23 -2.52
N ILE A 111 6.03 6.45 -2.39
CA ILE A 111 6.88 7.64 -2.33
C ILE A 111 7.37 7.72 -0.88
N PRO A 112 8.68 7.66 -0.61
CA PRO A 112 9.18 7.90 0.74
C PRO A 112 8.82 9.34 1.10
N GLU A 113 8.03 9.53 2.15
CA GLU A 113 7.85 10.86 2.74
C GLU A 113 9.27 11.34 3.09
N ALA A 114 9.70 12.43 2.47
CA ALA A 114 10.94 13.09 2.87
C ALA A 114 10.75 13.37 4.35
N THR A 115 11.52 12.66 5.18
CA THR A 115 11.58 12.89 6.62
C THR A 115 11.67 14.39 6.78
N SER A 116 10.63 14.98 7.36
CA SER A 116 10.75 16.31 7.94
C SER A 116 12.03 16.27 8.73
N SER A 117 13.03 16.99 8.23
CA SER A 117 14.30 17.17 8.89
C SER A 117 14.01 18.04 10.10
N VAL A 118 13.39 17.45 11.12
CA VAL A 118 13.68 17.89 12.48
C VAL A 118 15.04 17.29 12.75
N GLU A 119 16.07 18.03 12.32
CA GLU A 119 17.41 17.88 12.83
C GLU A 119 17.30 17.90 14.35
N SER A 120 17.28 16.71 14.95
CA SER A 120 17.61 16.54 16.37
C SER A 120 19.11 16.76 16.48
N SER A 121 19.55 18.00 16.24
CA SER A 121 20.83 18.49 16.70
C SER A 121 20.73 18.54 18.21
N GLY A 122 21.27 17.51 18.84
CA GLY A 122 21.51 17.50 20.28
C GLY A 122 22.46 18.63 20.61
N ASP A 123 21.89 19.75 21.08
CA ASP A 123 22.66 20.80 21.73
C ASP A 123 22.69 20.50 23.22
N GLY A 124 23.80 19.91 23.66
CA GLY A 124 24.15 19.81 25.07
C GLY A 124 24.62 21.17 25.55
N GLY A 125 23.77 21.94 26.20
CA GLY A 125 24.17 23.20 26.82
C GLY A 125 22.98 23.99 27.32
N GLY A 126 22.91 24.22 28.64
CA GLY A 126 21.72 24.77 29.29
C GLY A 126 21.37 26.21 28.91
N GLY A 127 20.09 26.54 29.11
CA GLY A 127 19.68 27.93 29.39
C GLY A 127 18.40 28.40 28.70
N THR A 128 17.30 28.36 29.46
CA THR A 128 16.12 29.28 29.39
C THR A 128 15.02 28.97 28.35
N PRO A 129 13.73 28.82 28.76
CA PRO A 129 12.63 28.83 27.82
C PRO A 129 12.34 30.29 27.41
N LEU A 130 12.52 30.61 26.13
CA LEU A 130 12.30 31.95 25.59
C LEU A 130 11.08 31.94 24.67
N PHE A 131 9.88 32.07 25.25
CA PHE A 131 8.80 32.69 24.49
C PHE A 131 9.29 34.09 24.06
N VAL A 132 9.49 34.32 22.76
CA VAL A 132 9.78 35.66 22.22
C VAL A 132 8.74 35.99 21.15
N SER A 133 7.80 36.82 21.58
CA SER A 133 7.05 37.90 20.93
C SER A 133 6.40 37.72 19.54
N PRO A 134 5.16 38.24 19.37
CA PRO A 134 4.45 38.26 18.09
C PRO A 134 5.04 39.24 17.07
N ALA A 135 4.80 38.95 15.79
CA ALA A 135 5.35 39.60 14.59
C ALA A 135 5.10 41.13 14.50
N PRO A 136 5.97 41.89 13.80
CA PRO A 136 5.75 43.32 13.56
C PRO A 136 4.63 43.57 12.54
N SER A 137 3.73 44.51 12.85
CA SER A 137 2.71 45.00 11.91
C SER A 137 3.35 45.85 10.82
N ARG A 138 3.16 45.44 9.55
CA ARG A 138 3.59 46.16 8.36
C ARG A 138 2.39 46.96 7.83
N GLY A 139 2.36 48.27 8.04
CA GLY A 139 1.31 49.13 7.49
C GLY A 139 1.61 50.61 7.66
N ARG A 140 1.70 51.30 6.53
CA ARG A 140 2.07 52.71 6.32
C ARG A 140 0.87 53.63 6.46
#